data_AF-A0A969FAG0-F1
#
_entry.id   AF-A0A969FAG0-F1
#
_cell.length_a   1.000
_cell.length_b   1.000
_cell.length_c   1.000
_cell.angle_alpha   90.00
_cell.angle_beta   90.00
_cell.angle_gamma   90.00
#
_symmetry.space_group_name_H-M   'P 1'
#
loop_
_entity.id
_entity.type
_entity.pdbx_description
1 polymer ?
#
loop_
_entity_poly.entity_id
_entity_poly.type
_entity_poly.pdbx_seq_one_letter_code
_entity_poly.pdbx_strand_id
1 'polypeptide(L)'
;MPNKPEGQRHSVVVERRSTKKAEPTLLTISQADELKTVQNSSPQACRDALLICLLLDHGLRASEVALLTVRNFDQAQGTFTFFRPKVKGTVHEWTTHAMTYATQQLLTQYLDLHYPPDLRSMVD
;
A
#
# COMPACT_ATOMS: atom_id res chain seq x y z
N MET A 1 -12.92 41.28 -25.83
CA MET A 1 -12.50 40.00 -25.22
C MET A 1 -13.67 39.03 -25.35
N PRO A 2 -13.64 38.01 -26.23
CA PRO A 2 -14.72 37.03 -26.27
C PRO A 2 -14.55 36.04 -25.11
N ASN A 3 -15.64 35.81 -24.37
CA ASN A 3 -15.70 34.91 -23.23
C ASN A 3 -15.39 33.46 -23.64
N LYS A 4 -14.57 32.77 -22.84
CA LYS A 4 -14.29 31.33 -22.99
C LYS A 4 -15.58 30.55 -22.67
N PRO A 5 -16.07 29.67 -23.55
CA PRO A 5 -17.25 28.88 -23.24
C PRO A 5 -16.93 27.90 -22.09
N GLU A 6 -17.78 27.88 -21.07
CA GLU A 6 -17.76 26.87 -20.01
C GLU A 6 -18.04 25.51 -20.64
N GLY A 7 -17.03 24.65 -20.68
CA GLY A 7 -17.19 23.27 -21.10
C GLY A 7 -18.10 22.55 -20.11
N GLN A 8 -19.36 22.36 -20.46
CA GLN A 8 -20.26 21.48 -19.73
C GLN A 8 -19.67 20.07 -19.73
N ARG A 9 -19.21 19.61 -18.56
CA ARG A 9 -18.79 18.23 -18.34
C ARG A 9 -20.02 17.34 -18.29
N HIS A 10 -20.51 16.91 -19.46
CA HIS A 10 -21.44 15.78 -19.51
C HIS A 10 -20.61 14.52 -19.32
N SER A 11 -20.64 13.95 -18.11
CA SER A 11 -20.22 12.56 -17.95
C SER A 11 -21.23 11.71 -18.70
N VAL A 12 -20.89 11.27 -19.92
CA VAL A 12 -21.65 10.21 -20.58
C VAL A 12 -21.61 9.02 -19.64
N VAL A 13 -22.77 8.64 -19.10
CA VAL A 13 -22.90 7.45 -18.26
C VAL A 13 -22.62 6.26 -19.16
N VAL A 14 -21.36 5.83 -19.19
CA VAL A 14 -20.98 4.56 -19.78
C VAL A 14 -21.42 3.50 -18.78
N GLU A 15 -22.61 2.93 -18.99
CA GLU A 15 -23.01 1.74 -18.24
C GLU A 15 -22.01 0.62 -18.53
N ARG A 16 -21.33 0.18 -17.48
CA ARG A 16 -20.32 -0.87 -17.54
C ARG A 16 -20.98 -2.18 -18.00
N ARG A 17 -20.81 -2.55 -19.27
CA ARG A 17 -21.12 -3.90 -19.78
C ARG A 17 -20.01 -4.87 -19.38
N SER A 18 -20.09 -5.41 -18.17
CA SER A 18 -19.14 -6.40 -17.66
C SER A 18 -19.89 -7.50 -16.94
N THR A 19 -19.81 -8.73 -17.45
CA THR A 19 -20.22 -9.96 -16.73
C THR A 19 -19.36 -10.19 -15.47
N LYS A 20 -18.25 -9.46 -15.36
CA LYS A 20 -17.23 -9.65 -14.33
C LYS A 20 -17.66 -9.06 -12.99
N LYS A 21 -18.27 -9.91 -12.17
CA LYS A 21 -17.93 -10.05 -10.75
C LYS A 21 -17.87 -11.55 -10.46
N ALA A 22 -16.67 -12.11 -10.52
CA ALA A 22 -16.43 -13.32 -9.75
C ALA A 22 -16.56 -12.93 -8.27
N GLU A 23 -17.15 -13.81 -7.46
CA GLU A 23 -17.17 -13.64 -6.00
C GLU A 23 -15.72 -13.48 -5.51
N PRO A 24 -15.43 -12.53 -4.60
CA PRO A 24 -14.09 -12.35 -4.08
C PRO A 24 -13.66 -13.60 -3.32
N THR A 25 -12.53 -14.18 -3.70
CA THR A 25 -11.93 -15.27 -2.91
C THR A 25 -11.38 -14.68 -1.62
N LEU A 26 -12.02 -15.02 -0.50
CA LEU A 26 -11.58 -14.60 0.82
C LEU A 26 -10.37 -15.42 1.25
N LEU A 27 -9.39 -14.75 1.85
CA LEU A 27 -8.28 -15.40 2.52
C LEU A 27 -8.71 -15.81 3.92
N THR A 28 -8.37 -17.03 4.31
CA THR A 28 -8.45 -17.46 5.71
C THR A 28 -7.36 -16.77 6.54
N ILE A 29 -7.53 -16.72 7.86
CA ILE A 29 -6.52 -16.14 8.77
C ILE A 29 -5.17 -16.87 8.62
N SER A 30 -5.18 -18.20 8.55
CA SER A 30 -3.96 -18.99 8.37
C SER A 30 -3.23 -18.67 7.06
N GLN A 31 -3.97 -18.45 5.97
CA GLN A 31 -3.36 -18.05 4.69
C GLN A 31 -2.79 -16.63 4.77
N ALA A 32 -3.47 -15.71 5.44
CA ALA A 32 -2.95 -14.36 5.66
C ALA A 32 -1.65 -14.39 6.47
N ASP A 33 -1.56 -15.23 7.51
CA ASP A 33 -0.35 -15.37 8.31
C ASP A 33 0.80 -16.04 7.54
N GLU A 34 0.51 -17.04 6.72
CA GLU A 34 1.49 -17.65 5.82
C GLU A 34 2.06 -16.63 4.81
N LEU A 35 1.20 -15.80 4.22
CA LEU A 35 1.61 -14.75 3.27
C LEU A 35 2.46 -13.64 3.92
N LYS A 36 2.30 -13.41 5.23
CA LYS A 36 3.12 -12.46 6.01
C LYS A 36 4.48 -13.05 6.44
N THR A 37 4.73 -14.33 6.17
CA THR A 37 5.98 -14.99 6.56
C THR A 37 7.05 -14.82 5.48
N VAL A 38 8.28 -14.52 5.91
CA VAL A 38 9.45 -14.42 5.02
C VAL A 38 9.79 -15.82 4.47
N GLN A 39 9.59 -16.01 3.18
CA GLN A 39 9.66 -17.34 2.55
C GLN A 39 11.10 -17.84 2.32
N ASN A 40 12.08 -16.93 2.22
CA ASN A 40 13.49 -17.27 2.05
C ASN A 40 14.38 -16.07 2.46
N SER A 41 15.70 -16.24 2.43
CA SER A 41 16.67 -15.21 2.85
C SER A 41 16.89 -14.07 1.86
N SER A 42 16.14 -14.01 0.74
CA SER A 42 16.30 -12.91 -0.21
C SER A 42 15.77 -11.58 0.36
N PRO A 43 16.40 -10.44 0.02
CA PRO A 43 15.86 -9.12 0.35
C PRO A 43 14.42 -8.92 -0.17
N GLN A 44 14.10 -9.52 -1.32
CA GLN A 44 12.77 -9.48 -1.91
C GLN A 44 11.72 -10.17 -1.03
N ALA A 45 12.02 -11.34 -0.46
CA ALA A 45 11.07 -12.04 0.40
C ALA A 45 10.75 -11.24 1.68
N CYS A 46 11.74 -10.54 2.26
CA CYS A 46 11.51 -9.65 3.41
C CYS A 46 10.61 -8.46 3.02
N ARG A 47 10.90 -7.82 1.87
CA ARG A 47 10.08 -6.72 1.33
C ARG A 47 8.64 -7.16 1.09
N ASP A 48 8.46 -8.31 0.45
CA ASP A 48 7.15 -8.78 0.04
C ASP A 48 6.31 -9.15 1.29
N ALA A 49 6.91 -9.77 2.32
CA ALA A 49 6.26 -10.00 3.61
C ALA A 49 5.80 -8.69 4.28
N LEU A 50 6.67 -7.67 4.34
CA LEU A 50 6.32 -6.34 4.86
C LEU A 50 5.17 -5.70 4.05
N LEU A 51 5.20 -5.83 2.73
CA LEU A 51 4.16 -5.32 1.84
C LEU A 51 2.81 -6.00 2.12
N ILE A 52 2.79 -7.32 2.34
CA ILE A 52 1.57 -8.03 2.72
C ILE A 52 1.05 -7.56 4.08
N CYS A 53 1.91 -7.30 5.08
CA CYS A 53 1.47 -6.71 6.35
C CYS A 53 0.77 -5.35 6.15
N LEU A 54 1.33 -4.46 5.32
CA LEU A 54 0.71 -3.17 5.02
C LEU A 54 -0.67 -3.31 4.34
N LEU A 55 -0.85 -4.32 3.49
CA LEU A 55 -2.12 -4.57 2.81
C LEU A 55 -3.16 -5.24 3.71
N LEU A 56 -2.78 -6.28 4.45
CA LEU A 56 -3.71 -7.10 5.21
C LEU A 56 -3.98 -6.57 6.62
N ASP A 57 -2.94 -6.19 7.36
CA ASP A 57 -3.10 -5.74 8.75
C ASP A 57 -3.59 -4.29 8.81
N HIS A 58 -3.18 -3.45 7.85
CA HIS A 58 -3.47 -2.01 7.86
C HIS A 58 -4.45 -1.56 6.77
N GLY A 59 -4.82 -2.45 5.85
CA GLY A 59 -5.84 -2.17 4.83
C GLY A 59 -5.46 -1.08 3.84
N LEU A 60 -4.16 -0.86 3.59
CA LEU A 60 -3.73 0.14 2.62
C LEU A 60 -4.15 -0.28 1.20
N ARG A 61 -4.53 0.70 0.40
CA ARG A 61 -4.70 0.50 -1.04
C ARG A 61 -3.33 0.43 -1.71
N ALA A 62 -3.24 -0.29 -2.82
CA ALA A 62 -1.98 -0.38 -3.58
C ALA A 62 -1.37 0.99 -3.94
N SER A 63 -2.20 1.98 -4.27
CA SER A 63 -1.75 3.35 -4.53
C SER A 63 -1.22 4.08 -3.30
N GLU A 64 -1.71 3.73 -2.11
CA GLU A 64 -1.26 4.30 -0.83
C GLU A 64 0.09 3.68 -0.45
N VAL A 65 0.25 2.36 -0.61
CA VAL A 65 1.54 1.66 -0.43
C VAL A 65 2.61 2.20 -1.37
N ALA A 66 2.29 2.40 -2.65
CA ALA A 66 3.24 2.88 -3.65
C ALA A 66 3.77 4.30 -3.38
N LEU A 67 3.08 5.09 -2.55
CA LEU A 67 3.48 6.44 -2.18
C LEU A 67 4.20 6.51 -0.83
N LEU A 68 4.27 5.40 -0.10
CA LEU A 68 5.02 5.34 1.15
C LEU A 68 6.51 5.51 0.89
N THR A 69 7.15 6.23 1.79
CA THR A 69 8.60 6.40 1.90
C THR A 69 9.04 6.01 3.30
N VAL A 70 10.34 5.78 3.52
CA VAL A 70 10.87 5.47 4.87
C VAL A 70 10.52 6.57 5.88
N ARG A 71 10.40 7.84 5.44
CA ARG A 71 10.04 8.98 6.30
C ARG A 71 8.61 8.94 6.83
N ASN A 72 7.75 8.10 6.25
CA ASN A 72 6.37 7.94 6.71
C ASN A 72 6.27 7.11 7.99
N PHE A 73 7.33 6.38 8.36
CA PHE A 73 7.35 5.49 9.51
C PHE A 73 8.08 6.12 10.70
N ASP A 74 7.39 6.16 11.84
CA ASP A 74 7.96 6.48 13.14
C ASP A 74 8.16 5.17 13.91
N GLN A 75 9.37 4.61 13.83
CA GLN A 75 9.72 3.35 14.50
C GLN A 75 9.72 3.47 16.02
N ALA A 76 9.95 4.66 16.57
CA ALA A 76 9.97 4.89 18.02
C ALA A 76 8.55 4.90 18.59
N GLN A 77 7.60 5.53 17.88
CA GLN A 77 6.19 5.54 18.27
C GLN A 77 5.43 4.29 17.79
N GLY A 78 6.04 3.47 16.93
CA GLY A 78 5.36 2.32 16.35
C GLY A 78 4.19 2.72 15.45
N THR A 79 4.28 3.86 14.75
CA THR A 79 3.21 4.35 13.87
C THR A 79 3.73 4.67 12.47
N PHE A 80 2.82 4.80 11.51
CA PHE A 80 3.14 5.36 10.21
C PHE A 80 1.99 6.20 9.67
N THR A 81 2.35 7.25 8.92
CA THR A 81 1.40 8.22 8.36
C THR A 81 1.46 8.21 6.84
N PHE A 82 0.31 8.05 6.19
CA PHE A 82 0.22 7.89 4.73
C PHE A 82 -0.82 8.83 4.11
N PHE A 83 -0.58 9.15 2.84
CA PHE A 83 -1.45 9.96 2.02
C PHE A 83 -2.47 9.10 1.27
N ARG A 84 -3.71 9.58 1.15
CA ARG A 84 -4.83 8.87 0.50
C ARG A 84 -5.30 9.63 -0.74
N PRO A 85 -4.72 9.38 -1.93
CA PRO A 85 -5.01 10.13 -3.15
C PRO A 85 -6.50 10.19 -3.50
N LYS A 86 -7.22 9.09 -3.23
CA LYS A 86 -8.63 8.94 -3.57
C LYS A 86 -9.54 9.96 -2.86
N VAL A 87 -9.13 10.45 -1.69
CA VAL A 87 -9.94 11.35 -0.83
C VAL A 87 -9.20 12.67 -0.56
N LYS A 88 -8.33 13.08 -1.49
CA LYS A 88 -7.61 14.36 -1.43
C LYS A 88 -8.59 15.53 -1.26
N GLY A 89 -8.27 16.47 -0.37
CA GLY A 89 -9.11 17.63 -0.04
C GLY A 89 -10.17 17.36 1.03
N THR A 90 -10.16 16.18 1.65
CA THR A 90 -11.04 15.84 2.78
C THR A 90 -10.23 15.68 4.06
N VAL A 91 -10.91 15.62 5.20
CA VAL A 91 -10.29 15.36 6.52
C VAL A 91 -9.58 14.00 6.60
N HIS A 92 -9.83 13.08 5.67
CA HIS A 92 -9.20 11.77 5.59
C HIS A 92 -8.02 11.69 4.61
N GLU A 93 -7.59 12.83 4.05
CA GLU A 93 -6.48 12.90 3.09
C GLU A 93 -5.17 12.33 3.65
N TRP A 94 -4.92 12.56 4.94
CA TRP A 94 -3.80 12.01 5.69
C TRP A 94 -4.32 11.12 6.81
N THR A 95 -3.67 9.99 7.04
CA THR A 95 -4.09 9.02 8.06
C THR A 95 -2.86 8.40 8.72
N THR A 96 -2.92 8.22 10.04
CA THR A 96 -1.87 7.59 10.83
C THR A 96 -2.41 6.29 11.42
N HIS A 97 -1.69 5.20 11.23
CA HIS A 97 -1.98 3.90 11.85
C HIS A 97 -0.88 3.53 12.84
N ALA A 98 -1.28 2.82 13.92
CA ALA A 98 -0.33 2.09 14.75
C ALA A 98 0.07 0.80 14.04
N MET A 99 1.36 0.48 14.01
CA MET A 99 1.89 -0.74 13.43
C MET A 99 1.54 -1.95 14.29
N THR A 100 1.18 -3.07 13.66
CA THR A 100 1.16 -4.35 14.35
C THR A 100 2.59 -4.75 14.71
N TYR A 101 2.75 -5.58 15.74
CA TYR A 101 4.07 -6.09 16.12
C TYR A 101 4.82 -6.74 14.94
N ALA A 102 4.11 -7.56 14.14
CA ALA A 102 4.66 -8.19 12.94
C ALA A 102 5.12 -7.16 11.90
N THR A 103 4.33 -6.10 11.67
CA THR A 103 4.71 -5.01 10.76
C THR A 103 5.97 -4.30 11.24
N GLN A 104 6.03 -3.97 12.54
CA GLN A 104 7.18 -3.27 13.12
C GLN A 104 8.47 -4.10 13.01
N GLN A 105 8.40 -5.39 13.36
CA GLN A 105 9.55 -6.30 13.27
C GLN A 105 10.07 -6.42 11.83
N LEU A 106 9.17 -6.62 10.85
CA LEU A 106 9.56 -6.74 9.44
C LEU A 106 10.08 -5.41 8.87
N LEU A 107 9.51 -4.28 9.28
CA LEU A 107 9.99 -2.96 8.88
C LEU A 107 11.42 -2.76 9.37
N THR A 108 11.68 -2.98 10.66
CA THR A 108 13.02 -2.84 11.24
C THR A 108 14.01 -3.78 10.55
N GLN A 109 13.66 -5.05 10.39
CA GLN A 109 14.50 -6.02 9.68
C GLN A 109 14.83 -5.56 8.25
N TYR A 110 13.83 -5.10 7.49
CA TYR A 110 14.04 -4.64 6.12
C TYR A 110 14.90 -3.37 6.07
N LEU A 111 14.65 -2.41 6.95
CA LEU A 111 15.40 -1.16 6.98
C LEU A 111 16.87 -1.37 7.39
N ASP A 112 17.12 -2.26 8.35
CA ASP A 112 18.48 -2.50 8.86
C ASP A 112 19.32 -3.37 7.91
N LEU A 113 18.70 -4.34 7.23
CA LEU A 113 19.44 -5.34 6.44
C LEU A 113 19.36 -5.13 4.92
N HIS A 114 18.33 -4.45 4.43
CA HIS A 114 17.99 -4.46 3.01
C HIS A 114 17.72 -3.06 2.42
N TYR A 115 17.69 -2.01 3.24
CA TYR A 115 17.52 -0.64 2.78
C TYR A 115 18.83 0.16 2.85
N PRO A 116 19.17 0.97 1.83
CA PRO A 116 18.50 1.05 0.53
C PRO A 116 18.72 -0.24 -0.28
N PRO A 117 17.73 -0.67 -1.08
CA PRO A 117 17.87 -1.89 -1.88
C PRO A 117 18.97 -1.71 -2.92
N ASP A 118 19.78 -2.76 -3.13
CA ASP A 118 20.73 -2.78 -4.24
C ASP A 118 19.97 -2.89 -5.57
N LEU A 119 19.95 -1.79 -6.32
CA LEU A 119 19.24 -1.71 -7.60
C LEU A 119 19.98 -2.46 -8.73
N ARG A 120 21.24 -2.87 -8.53
CA ARG A 120 22.04 -3.55 -9.56
C ARG A 120 21.84 -5.07 -9.56
N SER A 121 21.44 -5.65 -8.44
CA SER A 121 21.26 -7.09 -8.27
C SER A 121 19.82 -7.58 -8.52
N MET A 122 18.93 -6.73 -9.06
CA MET A 122 17.49 -7.02 -9.25
C MET A 122 17.09 -7.24 -10.72
N VAL A 123 18.07 -7.48 -11.61
CA VAL A 123 17.85 -7.58 -13.09
C VAL A 123 18.14 -8.98 -13.65
N ASP A 124 18.27 -10.00 -12.81
CA ASP A 124 18.46 -11.40 -13.25
C ASP A 124 17.13 -12.15 -13.39
#